data_AF-A0A0B5AZS5-F1
#
_entry.id   AF-A0A0B5AZS5-F1
#
_cell.length_a   1.000
_cell.length_b   1.000
_cell.length_c   1.000
_cell.angle_alpha   90.00
_cell.angle_beta   90.00
_cell.angle_gamma   90.00
#
_symmetry.space_group_name_H-M   'P 1'
#
loop_
_entity.id
_entity.type
_entity.pdbx_description
1 polymer ?
#
loop_
_entity_poly.entity_id
_entity_poly.type
_entity_poly.pdbx_seq_one_letter_code
_entity_poly.pdbx_strand_id
1 'polypeptide(L)'
;MEAVTSKVDSLIQTTMTYMNADNIMVMLVNIMLLVTVLYALGYYLTYLNNERKRFRLRSGVVKKSKGVKLIQKFKALNKIYDELEIVMASKGKEHITDTVFFIFTGILAAVSLTFMVFKVYMMAILAPVGLAWYARRLLREMKQDSIVMVERLLPSAIDNFIRISTRHNDVKTILYETSKVVDEPLRGVLDTLSSRMISRNPREVLEEFSKEYENVWLKSFAFTLISYMEDADKEATMNNLRNLRDILYQENEGKVKLASERKYGIMINYALAVAGVVVAIANILFNPEGKEFFFGTFFGLVCLIGGFATILGTITLNVRLAKIKK
;
A
#
# COMPACT_ATOMS: atom_id res chain seq x y z
N MET A 1 56.55 46.77 -8.13
CA MET A 1 56.06 45.82 -9.16
C MET A 1 55.88 44.42 -8.58
N GLU A 2 56.84 43.87 -7.83
CA GLU A 2 56.78 42.51 -7.27
C GLU A 2 55.59 42.23 -6.33
N ALA A 3 55.16 43.22 -5.54
CA ALA A 3 53.99 43.06 -4.65
C ALA A 3 52.65 42.98 -5.42
N VAL A 4 52.59 43.49 -6.65
CA VAL A 4 51.38 43.46 -7.48
C VAL A 4 51.30 42.13 -8.23
N THR A 5 52.42 41.61 -8.74
CA THR A 5 52.49 40.30 -9.40
C THR A 5 52.18 39.16 -8.42
N SER A 6 52.73 39.18 -7.19
CA SER A 6 52.41 38.21 -6.13
C SER A 6 50.91 38.14 -5.78
N LYS A 7 50.23 39.30 -5.78
CA LYS A 7 48.81 39.37 -5.45
C LYS A 7 47.92 38.89 -6.59
N VAL A 8 48.35 39.11 -7.83
CA VAL A 8 47.68 38.60 -9.04
C VAL A 8 47.85 37.08 -9.15
N ASP A 9 49.04 36.55 -8.89
CA ASP A 9 49.29 35.10 -8.95
C ASP A 9 48.53 34.32 -7.88
N SER A 10 48.39 34.87 -6.66
CA SER A 10 47.57 34.25 -5.62
C SER A 10 46.06 34.29 -5.94
N LEU A 11 45.56 35.36 -6.56
CA LEU A 11 44.18 35.44 -7.05
C LEU A 11 43.92 34.44 -8.19
N ILE A 12 44.87 34.26 -9.09
CA ILE A 12 44.80 33.29 -10.20
C ILE A 12 44.84 31.85 -9.68
N GLN A 13 45.74 31.52 -8.75
CA GLN A 13 45.75 30.19 -8.12
C GLN A 13 44.46 29.91 -7.35
N THR A 14 43.93 30.89 -6.63
CA THR A 14 42.68 30.73 -5.88
C THR A 14 41.51 30.47 -6.85
N THR A 15 41.40 31.24 -7.93
CA THR A 15 40.36 31.04 -8.96
C THR A 15 40.52 29.73 -9.73
N MET A 16 41.74 29.30 -10.06
CA MET A 16 41.98 27.99 -10.68
C MET A 16 41.62 26.81 -9.74
N THR A 17 41.86 26.94 -8.44
CA THR A 17 41.51 25.90 -7.45
C THR A 17 39.99 25.74 -7.30
N TYR A 18 39.23 26.84 -7.38
CA TYR A 18 37.77 26.80 -7.45
C TYR A 18 37.22 26.28 -8.80
N MET A 19 38.02 26.37 -9.88
CA MET A 19 37.70 25.87 -11.21
C MET A 19 38.35 24.51 -11.56
N ASN A 20 38.74 23.72 -10.55
CA ASN A 20 39.12 22.32 -10.80
C ASN A 20 37.92 21.53 -11.35
N ALA A 21 38.17 20.63 -12.31
CA ALA A 21 37.14 19.88 -13.03
C ALA A 21 36.18 19.12 -12.07
N ASP A 22 36.69 18.63 -10.94
CA ASP A 22 35.90 17.98 -9.90
C ASP A 22 34.92 18.94 -9.20
N ASN A 23 35.35 20.18 -8.92
CA ASN A 23 34.48 21.19 -8.29
C ASN A 23 33.40 21.67 -9.27
N ILE A 24 33.73 21.78 -10.55
CA ILE A 24 32.77 22.12 -11.61
C ILE A 24 31.76 21.00 -11.82
N MET A 25 32.19 19.72 -11.85
CA MET A 25 31.30 18.56 -11.93
C MET A 25 30.36 18.48 -10.72
N VAL A 26 30.87 18.66 -9.51
CA VAL A 26 30.06 18.67 -8.28
C VAL A 26 29.06 19.83 -8.29
N MET A 27 29.47 21.01 -8.75
CA MET A 27 28.57 22.16 -8.90
C MET A 27 27.46 21.88 -9.93
N LEU A 28 27.79 21.30 -11.08
CA LEU A 28 26.81 20.96 -12.13
C LEU A 28 25.82 19.89 -11.68
N VAL A 29 26.28 18.86 -10.96
CA VAL A 29 25.41 17.82 -10.38
C VAL A 29 24.49 18.42 -9.32
N ASN A 30 25.00 19.29 -8.45
CA ASN A 30 24.21 19.97 -7.43
C ASN A 30 23.18 20.94 -8.04
N ILE A 31 23.51 21.64 -9.12
CA ILE A 31 22.57 22.50 -9.86
C ILE A 31 21.48 21.66 -10.53
N MET A 32 21.84 20.56 -11.20
CA MET A 32 20.84 19.65 -11.79
C MET A 32 19.90 19.07 -10.72
N LEU A 33 20.43 18.68 -9.56
CA LEU A 33 19.63 18.17 -8.44
C LEU A 33 18.75 19.25 -7.82
N LEU A 34 19.25 20.47 -7.61
CA LEU A 34 18.47 21.61 -7.13
C LEU A 34 17.31 21.92 -8.08
N VAL A 35 17.58 21.94 -9.40
CA VAL A 35 16.55 22.12 -10.43
C VAL A 35 15.54 20.98 -10.39
N THR A 36 15.98 19.75 -10.18
CA THR A 36 15.09 18.57 -10.10
C THR A 36 14.21 18.61 -8.85
N VAL A 37 14.76 19.01 -7.71
CA VAL A 37 14.03 19.17 -6.44
C VAL A 37 13.07 20.35 -6.53
N LEU A 38 13.50 21.52 -7.01
CA LEU A 38 12.63 22.68 -7.22
C LEU A 38 11.53 22.40 -8.25
N TYR A 39 11.82 21.61 -9.27
CA TYR A 39 10.81 21.16 -10.24
C TYR A 39 9.82 20.19 -9.58
N ALA A 40 10.28 19.21 -8.80
CA ALA A 40 9.40 18.29 -8.06
C ALA A 40 8.54 19.03 -7.02
N LEU A 41 9.11 20.03 -6.33
CA LEU A 41 8.45 20.82 -5.31
C LEU A 41 7.45 21.82 -5.93
N GLY A 42 7.83 22.50 -7.01
CA GLY A 42 6.93 23.33 -7.82
C GLY A 42 5.79 22.51 -8.42
N TYR A 43 6.09 21.30 -8.88
CA TYR A 43 5.09 20.36 -9.36
C TYR A 43 4.13 19.92 -8.24
N TYR A 44 4.65 19.62 -7.05
CA TYR A 44 3.88 19.23 -5.86
C TYR A 44 2.98 20.37 -5.34
N LEU A 45 3.49 21.60 -5.30
CA LEU A 45 2.71 22.80 -4.94
C LEU A 45 1.60 23.07 -5.97
N THR A 46 1.89 22.87 -7.26
CA THR A 46 0.89 23.00 -8.33
C THR A 46 -0.16 21.88 -8.27
N TYR A 47 0.23 20.68 -7.83
CA TYR A 47 -0.68 19.55 -7.57
C TYR A 47 -1.63 19.87 -6.41
N LEU A 48 -1.11 20.31 -5.26
CA LEU A 48 -1.91 20.73 -4.10
C LEU A 48 -2.89 21.86 -4.44
N ASN A 49 -2.46 22.84 -5.25
CA ASN A 49 -3.30 23.95 -5.66
C ASN A 49 -4.42 23.51 -6.63
N ASN A 50 -4.15 22.49 -7.46
CA ASN A 50 -5.14 21.89 -8.34
C ASN A 50 -6.10 20.94 -7.60
N GLU A 51 -5.67 20.29 -6.52
CA GLU A 51 -6.51 19.46 -5.66
C GLU A 51 -7.52 20.31 -4.88
N ARG A 52 -7.09 21.47 -4.34
CA ARG A 52 -8.00 22.46 -3.72
C ARG A 52 -9.06 22.99 -4.69
N LYS A 53 -8.71 23.15 -5.98
CA LYS A 53 -9.66 23.53 -7.04
C LYS A 53 -10.61 22.39 -7.43
N ARG A 54 -10.18 21.13 -7.33
CA ARG A 54 -11.01 19.94 -7.64
C ARG A 54 -11.96 19.55 -6.52
N PHE A 55 -11.60 19.78 -5.25
CA PHE A 55 -12.54 19.60 -4.14
C PHE A 55 -13.72 20.59 -4.18
N ARG A 56 -13.55 21.76 -4.82
CA ARG A 56 -14.63 22.73 -5.08
C ARG A 56 -15.47 22.41 -6.32
N LEU A 57 -15.04 21.47 -7.15
CA LEU A 57 -15.70 21.10 -8.40
C LEU A 57 -15.91 19.58 -8.48
N ARG A 58 -16.97 19.14 -7.80
CA ARG A 58 -17.89 18.10 -8.29
C ARG A 58 -17.37 16.65 -8.43
N SER A 59 -18.07 15.76 -7.72
CA SER A 59 -18.83 14.63 -8.30
C SER A 59 -18.22 13.91 -9.51
N GLY A 60 -17.78 12.68 -9.27
CA GLY A 60 -17.69 11.65 -10.31
C GLY A 60 -16.46 11.75 -11.21
N VAL A 61 -15.71 10.65 -11.25
CA VAL A 61 -14.53 10.41 -12.09
C VAL A 61 -13.22 11.00 -11.52
N VAL A 62 -12.53 10.14 -10.76
CA VAL A 62 -11.15 10.34 -10.29
C VAL A 62 -10.20 10.38 -11.51
N LYS A 63 -9.98 11.57 -12.07
CA LYS A 63 -8.97 11.79 -13.13
C LYS A 63 -7.57 11.76 -12.51
N LYS A 64 -6.82 10.67 -12.75
CA LYS A 64 -5.38 10.50 -12.43
C LYS A 64 -4.60 11.80 -12.74
N SER A 65 -3.88 12.30 -11.74
CA SER A 65 -3.18 13.57 -11.83
C SER A 65 -2.05 13.53 -12.87
N LYS A 66 -1.69 14.68 -13.47
CA LYS A 66 -0.62 14.78 -14.47
C LYS A 66 0.77 14.33 -13.94
N GLY A 67 0.94 14.23 -12.62
CA GLY A 67 2.24 14.03 -11.96
C GLY A 67 2.55 12.57 -11.77
N VAL A 68 1.52 11.84 -11.35
CA VAL A 68 1.50 10.38 -11.35
C VAL A 68 1.87 9.87 -12.75
N LYS A 69 1.34 10.46 -13.84
CA LYS A 69 1.67 10.07 -15.22
C LYS A 69 3.14 10.23 -15.62
N LEU A 70 3.87 11.19 -15.05
CA LEU A 70 5.29 11.43 -15.34
C LEU A 70 6.19 10.45 -14.59
N ILE A 71 5.88 10.18 -13.32
CA ILE A 71 6.63 9.26 -12.46
C ILE A 71 6.37 7.80 -12.85
N GLN A 72 5.16 7.48 -13.33
CA GLN A 72 4.78 6.15 -13.83
C GLN A 72 5.52 5.73 -15.11
N LYS A 73 6.31 6.61 -15.75
CA LYS A 73 7.20 6.22 -16.85
C LYS A 73 8.26 5.20 -16.39
N PHE A 74 8.61 5.17 -15.10
CA PHE A 74 9.48 4.16 -14.51
C PHE A 74 8.69 2.90 -14.14
N LYS A 75 8.96 1.78 -14.84
CA LYS A 75 8.28 0.48 -14.65
C LYS A 75 8.28 0.00 -13.18
N ALA A 76 9.33 0.29 -12.41
CA ALA A 76 9.43 -0.12 -11.01
C ALA A 76 8.48 0.66 -10.08
N LEU A 77 8.41 1.98 -10.24
CA LEU A 77 7.52 2.84 -9.45
C LEU A 77 6.05 2.64 -9.82
N ASN A 78 5.76 2.37 -11.09
CA ASN A 78 4.41 2.06 -11.53
C ASN A 78 3.87 0.80 -10.83
N LYS A 79 4.69 -0.26 -10.73
CA LYS A 79 4.32 -1.48 -10.01
C LYS A 79 4.05 -1.25 -8.52
N ILE A 80 4.80 -0.34 -7.88
CA ILE A 80 4.58 0.03 -6.48
C ILE A 80 3.26 0.80 -6.34
N TYR A 81 2.98 1.73 -7.26
CA TYR A 81 1.73 2.48 -7.29
C TYR A 81 0.53 1.54 -7.45
N ASP A 82 0.58 0.61 -8.41
CA ASP A 82 -0.53 -0.34 -8.65
C ASP A 82 -0.77 -1.25 -7.43
N GLU A 83 0.30 -1.74 -6.80
CA GLU A 83 0.17 -2.57 -5.60
C GLU A 83 -0.33 -1.77 -4.39
N LEU A 84 0.03 -0.49 -4.28
CA LEU A 84 -0.48 0.43 -3.27
C LEU A 84 -1.96 0.75 -3.50
N GLU A 85 -2.36 1.05 -4.74
CA GLU A 85 -3.75 1.34 -5.12
C GLU A 85 -4.66 0.17 -4.70
N ILE A 86 -4.25 -1.08 -4.97
CA ILE A 86 -4.99 -2.28 -4.54
C ILE A 86 -5.13 -2.37 -3.01
N VAL A 87 -4.03 -2.10 -2.26
CA VAL A 87 -4.05 -2.18 -0.79
C VAL A 87 -4.87 -1.04 -0.16
N MET A 88 -4.89 0.13 -0.79
CA MET A 88 -5.65 1.27 -0.29
C MET A 88 -7.13 1.15 -0.64
N ALA A 89 -7.46 0.61 -1.82
CA ALA A 89 -8.81 0.26 -2.22
C ALA A 89 -9.43 -0.78 -1.27
N SER A 90 -8.71 -1.86 -0.94
CA SER A 90 -9.22 -2.87 0.00
C SER A 90 -9.47 -2.34 1.42
N LYS A 91 -8.88 -1.19 1.77
CA LYS A 91 -9.08 -0.49 3.05
C LYS A 91 -10.09 0.66 2.98
N GLY A 92 -10.72 0.91 1.83
CA GLY A 92 -11.64 2.03 1.61
C GLY A 92 -10.97 3.41 1.64
N LYS A 93 -9.66 3.47 1.39
CA LYS A 93 -8.83 4.69 1.51
C LYS A 93 -8.19 5.10 0.18
N GLU A 94 -8.91 4.93 -0.93
CA GLU A 94 -8.40 5.23 -2.28
C GLU A 94 -7.96 6.69 -2.44
N HIS A 95 -8.66 7.62 -1.78
CA HIS A 95 -8.42 9.06 -1.89
C HIS A 95 -7.04 9.52 -1.37
N ILE A 96 -6.36 8.73 -0.54
CA ILE A 96 -5.00 9.06 -0.05
C ILE A 96 -3.89 8.27 -0.78
N THR A 97 -4.22 7.46 -1.78
CA THR A 97 -3.22 6.65 -2.52
C THR A 97 -2.12 7.52 -3.13
N ASP A 98 -2.51 8.60 -3.82
CA ASP A 98 -1.56 9.56 -4.41
C ASP A 98 -0.66 10.17 -3.34
N THR A 99 -1.24 10.64 -2.24
CA THR A 99 -0.50 11.27 -1.13
C THR A 99 0.52 10.32 -0.53
N VAL A 100 0.14 9.07 -0.25
CA VAL A 100 1.05 8.05 0.30
C VAL A 100 2.18 7.75 -0.70
N PHE A 101 1.86 7.64 -1.99
CA PHE A 101 2.86 7.42 -3.03
C PHE A 101 3.87 8.59 -3.14
N PHE A 102 3.39 9.83 -3.06
CA PHE A 102 4.26 11.01 -3.09
C PHE A 102 5.13 11.12 -1.85
N ILE A 103 4.60 10.84 -0.65
CA ILE A 103 5.39 10.78 0.58
C ILE A 103 6.49 9.72 0.44
N PHE A 104 6.13 8.53 -0.06
CA PHE A 104 7.09 7.45 -0.26
C PHE A 104 8.22 7.82 -1.24
N THR A 105 7.87 8.39 -2.40
CA THR A 105 8.87 8.85 -3.37
C THR A 105 9.72 10.00 -2.83
N GLY A 106 9.15 10.90 -2.02
CA GLY A 106 9.88 11.94 -1.28
C GLY A 106 10.89 11.36 -0.30
N ILE A 107 10.55 10.31 0.45
CA ILE A 107 11.46 9.60 1.35
C ILE A 107 12.63 8.98 0.56
N LEU A 108 12.36 8.32 -0.57
CA LEU A 108 13.42 7.75 -1.42
C LEU A 108 14.39 8.82 -1.91
N ALA A 109 13.88 9.98 -2.33
CA ALA A 109 14.70 11.10 -2.76
C ALA A 109 15.54 11.67 -1.59
N ALA A 110 14.93 11.84 -0.41
CA ALA A 110 15.63 12.33 0.78
C ALA A 110 16.75 11.38 1.23
N VAL A 111 16.51 10.07 1.21
CA VAL A 111 17.53 9.05 1.53
C VAL A 111 18.68 9.12 0.53
N SER A 112 18.38 9.22 -0.77
CA SER A 112 19.40 9.36 -1.82
C SER A 112 20.26 10.61 -1.60
N LEU A 113 19.61 11.76 -1.38
CA LEU A 113 20.28 13.05 -1.17
C LEU A 113 21.14 13.05 0.09
N THR A 114 20.68 12.41 1.17
CA THR A 114 21.47 12.27 2.41
C THR A 114 22.79 11.56 2.11
N PHE A 115 22.77 10.37 1.51
CA PHE A 115 24.00 9.64 1.18
C PHE A 115 24.91 10.40 0.18
N MET A 116 24.34 11.20 -0.72
CA MET A 116 25.12 12.07 -1.62
C MET A 116 25.87 13.17 -0.86
N VAL A 117 25.21 13.85 0.09
CA VAL A 117 25.84 14.88 0.94
C VAL A 117 27.04 14.31 1.71
N PHE A 118 26.94 13.05 2.11
CA PHE A 118 27.99 12.31 2.80
C PHE A 118 29.01 11.65 1.87
N LYS A 119 28.96 11.90 0.56
CA LYS A 119 29.86 11.34 -0.46
C LYS A 119 29.86 9.80 -0.52
N VAL A 120 28.80 9.15 -0.04
CA VAL A 120 28.64 7.69 -0.09
C VAL A 120 27.79 7.32 -1.32
N TYR A 121 28.36 7.53 -2.51
CA TYR A 121 27.62 7.47 -3.77
C TYR A 121 26.98 6.11 -4.08
N MET A 122 27.64 5.00 -3.72
CA MET A 122 27.05 3.66 -3.91
C MET A 122 25.76 3.49 -3.10
N MET A 123 25.73 3.96 -1.85
CA MET A 123 24.53 3.85 -1.00
C MET A 123 23.43 4.81 -1.40
N ALA A 124 23.78 5.95 -2.01
CA ALA A 124 22.79 6.87 -2.58
C ALA A 124 21.93 6.24 -3.68
N ILE A 125 22.41 5.18 -4.34
CA ILE A 125 21.66 4.39 -5.33
C ILE A 125 21.08 3.12 -4.69
N LEU A 126 21.90 2.34 -3.98
CA LEU A 126 21.49 1.05 -3.44
C LEU A 126 20.40 1.18 -2.36
N ALA A 127 20.47 2.16 -1.47
CA ALA A 127 19.50 2.29 -0.37
C ALA A 127 18.09 2.64 -0.87
N PRO A 128 17.88 3.64 -1.76
CA PRO A 128 16.55 3.89 -2.33
C PRO A 128 16.01 2.71 -3.14
N VAL A 129 16.85 2.02 -3.91
CA VAL A 129 16.43 0.83 -4.67
C VAL A 129 16.00 -0.31 -3.73
N GLY A 130 16.79 -0.57 -2.67
CA GLY A 130 16.47 -1.56 -1.65
C GLY A 130 15.18 -1.23 -0.91
N LEU A 131 14.96 0.04 -0.54
CA LEU A 131 13.72 0.50 0.08
C LEU A 131 12.51 0.36 -0.87
N ALA A 132 12.67 0.69 -2.15
CA ALA A 132 11.63 0.49 -3.17
C ALA A 132 11.26 -0.99 -3.35
N TRP A 133 12.26 -1.87 -3.44
CA TRP A 133 12.07 -3.30 -3.53
C TRP A 133 11.36 -3.86 -2.28
N TYR A 134 11.80 -3.43 -1.09
CA TYR A 134 11.22 -3.85 0.17
C TYR A 134 9.78 -3.34 0.36
N ALA A 135 9.50 -2.08 0.04
CA ALA A 135 8.17 -1.49 0.11
C ALA A 135 7.18 -2.29 -0.76
N ARG A 136 7.59 -2.69 -1.96
CA ARG A 136 6.80 -3.58 -2.82
C ARG A 136 6.51 -4.93 -2.15
N ARG A 137 7.54 -5.57 -1.58
CA ARG A 137 7.37 -6.84 -0.86
C ARG A 137 6.35 -6.67 0.27
N LEU A 138 6.43 -5.56 1.00
CA LEU A 138 5.53 -5.25 2.10
C LEU A 138 4.10 -5.00 1.62
N LEU A 139 3.89 -4.27 0.52
CA LEU A 139 2.56 -4.06 -0.06
C LEU A 139 1.89 -5.38 -0.47
N ARG A 140 2.65 -6.32 -1.05
CA ARG A 140 2.15 -7.68 -1.34
C ARG A 140 1.75 -8.42 -0.08
N GLU A 141 2.57 -8.33 0.96
CA GLU A 141 2.29 -8.91 2.26
C GLU A 141 1.12 -8.21 2.98
N MET A 142 0.76 -6.99 2.60
CA MET A 142 -0.42 -6.29 3.11
C MET A 142 -1.71 -6.61 2.35
N LYS A 143 -1.62 -7.17 1.13
CA LYS A 143 -2.80 -7.66 0.42
C LYS A 143 -3.45 -8.77 1.26
N GLN A 144 -4.70 -8.54 1.63
CA GLN A 144 -5.52 -9.51 2.33
C GLN A 144 -5.98 -10.57 1.33
N ASP A 145 -6.02 -11.84 1.74
CA ASP A 145 -6.49 -12.91 0.86
C ASP A 145 -7.94 -12.65 0.47
N SER A 146 -8.21 -12.64 -0.83
CA SER A 146 -9.55 -12.38 -1.37
C SER A 146 -10.60 -13.30 -0.73
N ILE A 147 -10.22 -14.57 -0.49
CA ILE A 147 -11.05 -15.58 0.17
C ILE A 147 -11.45 -15.16 1.58
N VAL A 148 -10.52 -14.64 2.40
CA VAL A 148 -10.81 -14.16 3.76
C VAL A 148 -11.73 -12.94 3.71
N MET A 149 -11.56 -12.08 2.71
CA MET A 149 -12.45 -10.92 2.53
C MET A 149 -13.85 -11.35 2.10
N VAL A 150 -13.97 -12.37 1.24
CA VAL A 150 -15.24 -13.00 0.89
C VAL A 150 -15.92 -13.61 2.13
N GLU A 151 -15.21 -14.40 2.94
CA GLU A 151 -15.75 -14.96 4.20
C GLU A 151 -16.30 -13.89 5.14
N ARG A 152 -15.59 -12.76 5.25
CA ARG A 152 -15.99 -11.65 6.11
C ARG A 152 -17.25 -10.94 5.60
N LEU A 153 -17.42 -10.84 4.28
CA LEU A 153 -18.57 -10.19 3.65
C LEU A 153 -19.78 -11.12 3.52
N LEU A 154 -19.56 -12.44 3.60
CA LEU A 154 -20.59 -13.46 3.39
C LEU A 154 -21.81 -13.33 4.33
N PRO A 155 -21.69 -13.02 5.64
CA PRO A 155 -22.86 -12.80 6.50
C PRO A 155 -23.77 -11.67 6.00
N SER A 156 -23.17 -10.54 5.62
CA SER A 156 -23.90 -9.39 5.07
C SER A 156 -24.58 -9.75 3.74
N ALA A 157 -23.92 -10.54 2.90
CA ALA A 157 -24.53 -11.04 1.67
C ALA A 157 -25.70 -11.99 1.96
N ILE A 158 -25.60 -12.88 2.95
CA ILE A 158 -26.68 -13.78 3.35
C ILE A 158 -27.89 -12.98 3.88
N ASP A 159 -27.66 -11.95 4.69
CA ASP A 159 -28.74 -11.07 5.18
C ASP A 159 -29.49 -10.37 4.03
N ASN A 160 -28.73 -9.82 3.08
CA ASN A 160 -29.30 -9.19 1.91
C ASN A 160 -30.04 -10.20 1.03
N PHE A 161 -29.48 -11.40 0.86
CA PHE A 161 -30.13 -12.50 0.13
C PHE A 161 -31.48 -12.86 0.76
N ILE A 162 -31.54 -13.09 2.08
CA ILE A 162 -32.79 -13.41 2.80
C ILE A 162 -33.81 -12.27 2.67
N ARG A 163 -33.36 -11.01 2.72
CA ARG A 163 -34.25 -9.87 2.56
C ARG A 163 -34.83 -9.80 1.16
N ILE A 164 -34.01 -10.03 0.14
CA ILE A 164 -34.40 -9.95 -1.28
C ILE A 164 -35.27 -11.16 -1.67
N SER A 165 -35.05 -12.34 -1.08
CA SER A 165 -35.87 -13.53 -1.32
C SER A 165 -37.34 -13.38 -0.89
N THR A 166 -37.64 -12.42 -0.02
CA THR A 166 -39.04 -12.06 0.30
C THR A 166 -39.81 -11.46 -0.87
N ARG A 167 -39.11 -10.91 -1.88
CA ARG A 167 -39.69 -10.22 -3.04
C ARG A 167 -39.52 -11.01 -4.33
N HIS A 168 -38.49 -11.85 -4.41
CA HIS A 168 -38.15 -12.63 -5.59
C HIS A 168 -38.07 -14.11 -5.22
N ASN A 169 -38.64 -14.98 -6.05
CA ASN A 169 -38.58 -16.42 -5.83
C ASN A 169 -37.39 -17.09 -6.53
N ASP A 170 -36.83 -16.47 -7.56
CA ASP A 170 -35.77 -17.03 -8.39
C ASP A 170 -34.37 -16.72 -7.83
N VAL A 171 -33.57 -17.77 -7.57
CA VAL A 171 -32.21 -17.66 -7.00
C VAL A 171 -31.30 -16.77 -7.83
N LYS A 172 -31.38 -16.87 -9.16
CA LYS A 172 -30.57 -16.04 -10.06
C LYS A 172 -30.86 -14.55 -9.84
N THR A 173 -32.14 -14.18 -9.82
CA THR A 173 -32.58 -12.80 -9.58
C THR A 173 -32.17 -12.31 -8.19
N ILE A 174 -32.33 -13.16 -7.15
CA ILE A 174 -31.93 -12.81 -5.79
C ILE A 174 -30.41 -12.58 -5.70
N LEU A 175 -29.59 -13.45 -6.31
CA LEU A 175 -28.13 -13.30 -6.35
C LEU A 175 -27.69 -12.02 -7.05
N TYR A 176 -28.32 -11.69 -8.17
CA TYR A 176 -28.02 -10.47 -8.92
C TYR A 176 -28.38 -9.21 -8.13
N GLU A 177 -29.56 -9.14 -7.50
CA GLU A 177 -29.90 -7.99 -6.66
C GLU A 177 -29.04 -7.91 -5.40
N THR A 178 -28.62 -9.07 -4.87
CA THR A 178 -27.68 -9.12 -3.73
C THR A 178 -26.30 -8.59 -4.12
N SER A 179 -25.81 -8.87 -5.34
CA SER A 179 -24.50 -8.38 -5.78
C SER A 179 -24.43 -6.85 -5.79
N LYS A 180 -25.53 -6.16 -6.12
CA LYS A 180 -25.62 -4.69 -6.16
C LYS A 180 -25.45 -4.01 -4.81
N VAL A 181 -25.74 -4.71 -3.70
CA VAL A 181 -25.72 -4.14 -2.34
C VAL A 181 -24.53 -4.63 -1.50
N VAL A 182 -23.74 -5.56 -2.03
CA VAL A 182 -22.55 -6.11 -1.35
C VAL A 182 -21.28 -5.44 -1.90
N ASP A 183 -20.25 -5.33 -1.07
CA ASP A 183 -18.95 -4.76 -1.43
C ASP A 183 -18.04 -5.75 -2.18
N GLU A 184 -17.02 -5.24 -2.87
CA GLU A 184 -15.96 -6.07 -3.46
C GLU A 184 -15.11 -6.75 -2.37
N PRO A 185 -14.61 -7.98 -2.59
CA PRO A 185 -14.66 -8.78 -3.83
C PRO A 185 -15.91 -9.66 -4.00
N LEU A 186 -16.79 -9.74 -2.99
CA LEU A 186 -17.95 -10.65 -3.01
C LEU A 186 -18.99 -10.25 -4.05
N ARG A 187 -19.11 -8.95 -4.35
CA ARG A 187 -19.91 -8.44 -5.47
C ARG A 187 -19.60 -9.17 -6.78
N GLY A 188 -18.33 -9.17 -7.22
CA GLY A 188 -17.93 -9.81 -8.47
C GLY A 188 -18.20 -11.32 -8.49
N VAL A 189 -18.08 -11.98 -7.34
CA VAL A 189 -18.39 -13.41 -7.19
C VAL A 189 -19.88 -13.67 -7.42
N LEU A 190 -20.76 -12.94 -6.75
CA LEU A 190 -22.21 -13.09 -6.87
C LEU A 190 -22.72 -12.70 -8.25
N ASP A 191 -22.17 -11.63 -8.83
CA ASP A 191 -22.51 -11.16 -10.18
C ASP A 191 -22.14 -12.20 -11.25
N THR A 192 -20.93 -12.76 -11.16
CA THR A 192 -20.46 -13.84 -12.04
C THR A 192 -21.35 -15.07 -11.91
N LEU A 193 -21.70 -15.45 -10.68
CA LEU A 193 -22.56 -16.60 -10.41
C LEU A 193 -23.94 -16.40 -11.04
N SER A 194 -24.58 -15.25 -10.80
CA SER A 194 -25.89 -14.91 -11.37
C SER A 194 -25.86 -14.87 -12.92
N SER A 195 -24.78 -14.34 -13.50
CA SER A 195 -24.59 -14.28 -14.95
C SER A 195 -24.45 -15.67 -15.57
N ARG A 196 -23.70 -16.58 -14.94
CA ARG A 196 -23.57 -17.98 -15.39
C ARG A 196 -24.91 -18.72 -15.36
N MET A 197 -25.79 -18.40 -14.41
CA MET A 197 -27.14 -18.98 -14.32
C MET A 197 -28.12 -18.48 -15.40
N ILE A 198 -27.76 -17.47 -16.21
CA ILE A 198 -28.59 -17.02 -17.35
C ILE A 198 -28.52 -18.04 -18.48
N SER A 199 -27.34 -18.60 -18.74
CA SER A 199 -27.07 -19.46 -19.90
C SER A 199 -26.93 -20.94 -19.57
N ARG A 200 -26.84 -21.30 -18.28
CA ARG A 200 -26.63 -22.68 -17.80
C ARG A 200 -27.61 -23.04 -16.70
N ASN A 201 -27.75 -24.34 -16.43
CA ASN A 201 -28.59 -24.84 -15.34
C ASN A 201 -28.09 -24.28 -13.99
N PRO A 202 -28.94 -23.58 -13.20
CA PRO A 202 -28.53 -23.00 -11.93
C PRO A 202 -27.93 -23.98 -10.92
N ARG A 203 -28.37 -25.24 -10.93
CA ARG A 203 -27.84 -26.30 -10.06
C ARG A 203 -26.40 -26.63 -10.41
N GLU A 204 -26.13 -26.91 -11.67
CA GLU A 204 -24.78 -27.22 -12.15
C GLU A 204 -23.82 -26.06 -11.86
N VAL A 205 -24.28 -24.82 -12.03
CA VAL A 205 -23.49 -23.62 -11.72
C VAL A 205 -23.13 -23.53 -10.24
N LEU A 206 -24.06 -23.84 -9.32
CA LEU A 206 -23.79 -23.87 -7.89
C LEU A 206 -22.89 -25.03 -7.47
N GLU A 207 -23.05 -26.21 -8.08
CA GLU A 207 -22.18 -27.36 -7.83
C GLU A 207 -20.75 -27.08 -8.29
N GLU A 208 -20.56 -26.49 -9.48
CA GLU A 208 -19.25 -26.04 -9.96
C GLU A 208 -18.65 -24.97 -9.04
N PHE A 209 -19.44 -23.98 -8.63
CA PHE A 209 -19.01 -22.95 -7.70
C PHE A 209 -18.55 -23.53 -6.36
N SER A 210 -19.24 -24.55 -5.83
CA SER A 210 -18.83 -25.24 -4.61
C SER A 210 -17.47 -25.94 -4.76
N LYS A 211 -17.10 -26.36 -5.98
CA LYS A 211 -15.81 -27.01 -6.28
C LYS A 211 -14.70 -26.00 -6.61
N GLU A 212 -15.06 -24.82 -7.12
CA GLU A 212 -14.13 -23.75 -7.53
C GLU A 212 -13.37 -23.14 -6.34
N TYR A 213 -13.99 -23.11 -5.16
CA TYR A 213 -13.38 -22.53 -3.95
C TYR A 213 -13.09 -23.59 -2.88
N GLU A 214 -11.84 -23.66 -2.39
CA GLU A 214 -11.45 -24.44 -1.20
C GLU A 214 -11.89 -23.75 0.11
N ASN A 215 -13.13 -23.28 0.14
CA ASN A 215 -13.70 -22.53 1.25
C ASN A 215 -14.97 -23.24 1.73
N VAL A 216 -14.98 -23.67 3.00
CA VAL A 216 -16.11 -24.42 3.57
C VAL A 216 -17.38 -23.57 3.59
N TRP A 217 -17.26 -22.27 3.87
CA TRP A 217 -18.41 -21.36 3.96
C TRP A 217 -19.06 -21.08 2.62
N LEU A 218 -18.27 -20.90 1.56
CA LEU A 218 -18.80 -20.76 0.20
C LEU A 218 -19.45 -22.06 -0.29
N LYS A 219 -18.89 -23.22 0.08
CA LYS A 219 -19.51 -24.52 -0.17
C LYS A 219 -20.86 -24.64 0.54
N SER A 220 -20.90 -24.35 1.84
CA SER A 220 -22.14 -24.38 2.62
C SER A 220 -23.19 -23.41 2.09
N PHE A 221 -22.78 -22.21 1.68
CA PHE A 221 -23.67 -21.25 1.02
C PHE A 221 -24.25 -21.83 -0.27
N ALA A 222 -23.40 -22.36 -1.16
CA ALA A 222 -23.85 -22.94 -2.43
C ALA A 222 -24.78 -24.14 -2.24
N PHE A 223 -24.47 -25.06 -1.32
CA PHE A 223 -25.35 -26.19 -1.01
C PHE A 223 -26.70 -25.74 -0.44
N THR A 224 -26.72 -24.71 0.41
CA THR A 224 -27.98 -24.16 0.93
C THR A 224 -28.83 -23.55 -0.19
N LEU A 225 -28.19 -22.91 -1.17
CA LEU A 225 -28.89 -22.40 -2.36
C LEU A 225 -29.40 -23.51 -3.28
N ILE A 226 -28.66 -24.63 -3.40
CA ILE A 226 -29.15 -25.81 -4.13
C ILE A 226 -30.42 -26.33 -3.46
N SER A 227 -30.41 -26.50 -2.13
CA SER A 227 -31.60 -26.92 -1.39
C SER A 227 -32.79 -25.97 -1.59
N TYR A 228 -32.54 -24.65 -1.66
CA TYR A 228 -33.59 -23.66 -1.94
C TYR A 228 -34.27 -23.89 -3.30
N MET A 229 -33.55 -24.41 -4.30
CA MET A 229 -34.10 -24.67 -5.63
C MET A 229 -34.80 -26.03 -5.76
N GLU A 230 -34.44 -27.01 -4.93
CA GLU A 230 -34.98 -28.39 -4.98
C GLU A 230 -36.32 -28.56 -4.23
N ASP A 231 -37.12 -27.50 -4.14
CA ASP A 231 -38.41 -27.48 -3.41
C ASP A 231 -38.31 -27.88 -1.94
N ALA A 232 -37.13 -27.75 -1.31
CA ALA A 232 -37.04 -27.81 0.14
C ALA A 232 -37.89 -26.70 0.76
N ASP A 233 -38.47 -26.95 1.94
CA ASP A 233 -39.25 -25.94 2.65
C ASP A 233 -38.45 -24.62 2.72
N LYS A 234 -39.01 -23.58 2.09
CA LYS A 234 -38.36 -22.27 1.97
C LYS A 234 -38.04 -21.73 3.36
N GLU A 235 -38.91 -21.98 4.33
CA GLU A 235 -38.70 -21.57 5.71
C GLU A 235 -37.50 -22.29 6.33
N ALA A 236 -37.41 -23.61 6.17
CA ALA A 236 -36.25 -24.39 6.60
C ALA A 236 -34.95 -23.91 5.94
N THR A 237 -34.99 -23.60 4.64
CA THR A 237 -33.81 -23.13 3.90
C THR A 237 -33.37 -21.72 4.33
N MET A 238 -34.32 -20.82 4.57
CA MET A 238 -34.03 -19.50 5.14
C MET A 238 -33.46 -19.61 6.56
N ASN A 239 -33.95 -20.55 7.37
CA ASN A 239 -33.39 -20.82 8.70
C ASN A 239 -31.97 -21.39 8.62
N ASN A 240 -31.68 -22.25 7.64
CA ASN A 240 -30.31 -22.72 7.39
C ASN A 240 -29.36 -21.58 6.99
N LEU A 241 -29.81 -20.65 6.13
CA LEU A 241 -29.04 -19.46 5.79
C LEU A 241 -28.80 -18.56 7.02
N ARG A 242 -29.81 -18.36 7.88
CA ARG A 242 -29.65 -17.61 9.14
C ARG A 242 -28.64 -18.26 10.07
N ASN A 243 -28.70 -19.58 10.23
CA ASN A 243 -27.74 -20.33 11.05
C ASN A 243 -26.32 -20.21 10.49
N LEU A 244 -26.15 -20.33 9.16
CA LEU A 244 -24.85 -20.15 8.50
C LEU A 244 -24.31 -18.73 8.72
N ARG A 245 -25.16 -17.71 8.58
CA ARG A 245 -24.83 -16.32 8.87
C ARG A 245 -24.36 -16.15 10.32
N ASP A 246 -25.07 -16.72 11.29
CA ASP A 246 -24.78 -16.56 12.72
C ASP A 246 -23.46 -17.23 13.10
N ILE A 247 -23.20 -18.44 12.58
CA ILE A 247 -21.92 -19.14 12.75
C ILE A 247 -20.77 -18.31 12.17
N LEU A 248 -20.94 -17.78 10.97
CA LEU A 248 -19.94 -16.92 10.32
C LEU A 248 -19.73 -15.60 11.08
N TYR A 249 -20.77 -15.00 11.64
CA TYR A 249 -20.64 -13.81 12.48
C TYR A 249 -19.78 -14.11 13.71
N GLN A 250 -20.07 -15.21 14.42
CA GLN A 250 -19.31 -15.61 15.60
C GLN A 250 -17.84 -15.89 15.26
N GLU A 251 -17.57 -16.60 14.16
CA GLU A 251 -16.20 -16.88 13.73
C GLU A 251 -15.45 -15.60 13.32
N ASN A 252 -16.12 -14.72 12.58
CA ASN A 252 -15.55 -13.43 12.18
C ASN A 252 -15.28 -12.52 13.39
N GLU A 253 -16.18 -12.48 14.38
CA GLU A 253 -15.96 -11.76 15.63
C GLU A 253 -14.76 -12.33 16.39
N GLY A 254 -14.63 -13.66 16.47
CA GLY A 254 -13.45 -14.31 17.05
C GLY A 254 -12.15 -13.91 16.35
N LYS A 255 -12.14 -13.95 15.01
CA LYS A 255 -11.00 -13.50 14.18
C LYS A 255 -10.66 -12.02 14.41
N VAL A 256 -11.68 -11.16 14.51
CA VAL A 256 -11.52 -9.72 14.77
C VAL A 256 -11.01 -9.46 16.19
N LYS A 257 -11.49 -10.20 17.19
CA LYS A 257 -11.04 -10.08 18.59
C LYS A 257 -9.57 -10.47 18.74
N LEU A 258 -9.16 -11.60 18.16
CA LEU A 258 -7.75 -12.01 18.11
C LEU A 258 -6.87 -10.99 17.39
N ALA A 259 -7.35 -10.40 16.29
CA ALA A 259 -6.64 -9.32 15.61
C ALA A 259 -6.56 -8.06 16.49
N SER A 260 -7.60 -7.76 17.28
CA SER A 260 -7.65 -6.62 18.18
C SER A 260 -6.71 -6.75 19.37
N GLU A 261 -6.62 -7.93 19.97
CA GLU A 261 -5.68 -8.21 21.08
C GLU A 261 -4.22 -8.01 20.64
N ARG A 262 -3.90 -8.34 19.39
CA ARG A 262 -2.58 -8.09 18.80
C ARG A 262 -2.30 -6.61 18.51
N LYS A 263 -3.31 -5.74 18.44
CA LYS A 263 -3.12 -4.31 18.11
C LYS A 263 -2.24 -3.59 19.11
N TYR A 264 -2.34 -3.91 20.40
CA TYR A 264 -1.51 -3.28 21.43
C TYR A 264 -0.02 -3.55 21.20
N GLY A 265 0.36 -4.82 20.97
CA GLY A 265 1.73 -5.19 20.66
C GLY A 265 2.23 -4.55 19.35
N ILE A 266 1.37 -4.52 18.32
CA ILE A 266 1.67 -3.86 17.05
C ILE A 266 1.91 -2.36 17.24
N MET A 267 1.08 -1.69 18.04
CA MET A 267 1.18 -0.25 18.31
C MET A 267 2.46 0.09 19.08
N ILE A 268 2.81 -0.69 20.10
CA ILE A 268 4.06 -0.52 20.85
C ILE A 268 5.27 -0.70 19.93
N ASN A 269 5.27 -1.74 19.09
CA ASN A 269 6.35 -1.99 18.15
C ASN A 269 6.51 -0.85 17.12
N TYR A 270 5.40 -0.28 16.63
CA TYR A 270 5.46 0.90 15.76
C TYR A 270 5.96 2.14 16.50
N ALA A 271 5.54 2.36 17.74
CA ALA A 271 6.03 3.48 18.55
C ALA A 271 7.54 3.38 18.79
N LEU A 272 8.05 2.19 19.12
CA LEU A 272 9.48 1.92 19.27
C LEU A 272 10.25 2.12 17.95
N ALA A 273 9.69 1.66 16.83
CA ALA A 273 10.29 1.87 15.52
C ALA A 273 10.41 3.38 15.17
N VAL A 274 9.35 4.16 15.41
CA VAL A 274 9.35 5.60 15.18
C VAL A 274 10.35 6.29 16.12
N ALA A 275 10.36 5.95 17.41
CA ALA A 275 11.32 6.48 18.36
C ALA A 275 12.76 6.18 17.94
N GLY A 276 13.04 4.95 17.49
CA GLY A 276 14.35 4.55 16.98
C GLY A 276 14.79 5.38 15.76
N VAL A 277 13.89 5.61 14.80
CA VAL A 277 14.18 6.49 13.65
C VAL A 277 14.46 7.93 14.09
N VAL A 278 13.65 8.47 15.01
CA VAL A 278 13.82 9.85 15.50
C VAL A 278 15.15 10.00 16.25
N VAL A 279 15.49 9.06 17.13
CA VAL A 279 16.78 9.05 17.85
C VAL A 279 17.95 8.92 16.88
N ALA A 280 17.85 8.06 15.86
CA ALA A 280 18.89 7.93 14.84
C ALA A 280 19.09 9.23 14.05
N ILE A 281 18.01 9.88 13.62
CA ILE A 281 18.07 11.18 12.93
C ILE A 281 18.68 12.25 13.85
N ALA A 282 18.23 12.32 15.11
CA ALA A 282 18.77 13.27 16.08
C ALA A 282 20.27 13.05 16.31
N ASN A 283 20.72 11.80 16.41
CA ASN A 283 22.14 11.48 16.55
C ASN A 283 22.94 11.92 15.31
N ILE A 284 22.43 11.69 14.10
CA ILE A 284 23.10 12.13 12.86
C ILE A 284 23.16 13.66 12.74
N LEU A 285 22.14 14.38 13.20
CA LEU A 285 22.06 15.84 13.07
C LEU A 285 22.80 16.60 14.17
N PHE A 286 22.75 16.11 15.41
CA PHE A 286 23.22 16.85 16.58
C PHE A 286 24.51 16.30 17.18
N ASN A 287 24.95 15.08 16.80
CA ASN A 287 26.19 14.49 17.30
C ASN A 287 27.24 14.37 16.17
N PRO A 288 28.27 15.23 16.15
CA PRO A 288 29.33 15.20 15.14
C PRO A 288 30.08 13.86 15.11
N GLU A 289 30.36 13.27 16.27
CA GLU A 289 31.04 11.97 16.38
C GLU A 289 30.17 10.84 15.83
N GLY A 290 28.87 10.89 16.10
CA GLY A 290 27.90 9.94 15.55
C GLY A 290 27.83 10.03 14.02
N LYS A 291 27.80 11.25 13.48
CA LYS A 291 27.81 11.51 12.04
C LYS A 291 29.07 10.95 11.36
N GLU A 292 30.25 11.21 11.92
CA GLU A 292 31.52 10.69 11.39
C GLU A 292 31.59 9.16 11.52
N PHE A 293 31.12 8.60 12.61
CA PHE A 293 31.05 7.16 12.78
C PHE A 293 30.17 6.49 11.72
N PHE A 294 28.92 6.94 11.56
CA PHE A 294 27.95 6.30 10.66
C PHE A 294 28.28 6.42 9.17
N PHE A 295 28.86 7.55 8.74
CA PHE A 295 29.14 7.80 7.32
C PHE A 295 30.62 7.74 6.94
N GLY A 296 31.53 7.85 7.91
CA GLY A 296 32.97 7.82 7.71
C GLY A 296 33.62 6.47 7.94
N THR A 297 32.94 5.53 8.60
CA THR A 297 33.49 4.19 8.88
C THR A 297 32.65 3.08 8.28
N PHE A 298 33.29 2.01 7.80
CA PHE A 298 32.59 0.82 7.31
C PHE A 298 31.69 0.20 8.37
N PHE A 299 32.17 0.10 9.61
CA PHE A 299 31.42 -0.48 10.73
C PHE A 299 30.19 0.36 11.09
N GLY A 300 30.30 1.68 11.14
CA GLY A 300 29.16 2.56 11.36
C GLY A 300 28.11 2.46 10.25
N LEU A 301 28.54 2.32 9.00
CA LEU A 301 27.63 2.12 7.87
C LEU A 301 26.87 0.78 7.98
N VAL A 302 27.56 -0.30 8.38
CA VAL A 302 26.94 -1.60 8.69
C VAL A 302 25.96 -1.48 9.85
N CYS A 303 26.30 -0.77 10.93
CA CYS A 303 25.38 -0.51 12.05
C CYS A 303 24.13 0.25 11.61
N LEU A 304 24.28 1.26 10.73
CA LEU A 304 23.16 2.03 10.20
C LEU A 304 22.23 1.15 9.35
N ILE A 305 22.79 0.36 8.43
CA ILE A 305 22.01 -0.58 7.62
C ILE A 305 21.33 -1.63 8.50
N GLY A 306 22.06 -2.20 9.46
CA GLY A 306 21.53 -3.18 10.40
C GLY A 306 20.37 -2.63 11.23
N GLY A 307 20.50 -1.41 11.75
CA GLY A 307 19.45 -0.73 12.50
C GLY A 307 18.20 -0.45 11.66
N PHE A 308 18.37 0.00 10.41
CA PHE A 308 17.23 0.15 9.50
C PHE A 308 16.61 -1.22 9.14
N ALA A 309 17.42 -2.26 8.95
CA ALA A 309 16.94 -3.59 8.65
C ALA A 309 16.12 -4.19 9.81
N THR A 310 16.48 -3.95 11.07
CA THR A 310 15.68 -4.40 12.22
C THR A 310 14.36 -3.64 12.32
N ILE A 311 14.34 -2.32 12.05
CA ILE A 311 13.10 -1.54 11.98
C ILE A 311 12.16 -2.12 10.91
N LEU A 312 12.69 -2.35 9.70
CA LEU A 312 11.93 -2.98 8.62
C LEU A 312 11.45 -4.39 9.03
N GLY A 313 12.30 -5.20 9.65
CA GLY A 313 11.95 -6.52 10.18
C GLY A 313 10.76 -6.46 11.14
N THR A 314 10.76 -5.53 12.09
CA THR A 314 9.65 -5.29 13.02
C THR A 314 8.36 -4.91 12.30
N ILE A 315 8.43 -4.05 11.29
CA ILE A 315 7.25 -3.71 10.46
C ILE A 315 6.71 -4.95 9.74
N THR A 316 7.58 -5.79 9.15
CA THR A 316 7.14 -7.04 8.50
C THR A 316 6.45 -7.99 9.46
N LEU A 317 7.03 -8.18 10.65
CA LEU A 317 6.44 -9.03 11.69
C LEU A 317 5.08 -8.50 12.11
N ASN A 318 4.95 -7.19 12.31
CA ASN A 318 3.68 -6.55 12.64
C ASN A 318 2.63 -6.73 11.53
N VAL A 319 3.00 -6.56 10.27
CA VAL A 319 2.10 -6.80 9.13
C VAL A 319 1.62 -8.25 9.11
N ARG A 320 2.52 -9.21 9.38
CA ARG A 320 2.15 -10.64 9.45
C ARG A 320 1.27 -10.96 10.66
N LEU A 321 1.49 -10.33 11.80
CA LEU A 321 0.68 -10.51 13.00
C LEU A 321 -0.71 -9.89 12.85
N ALA A 322 -0.81 -8.79 12.10
CA ALA A 322 -2.05 -8.09 11.80
C ALA A 322 -2.94 -8.84 10.79
N LYS A 323 -2.37 -9.75 9.99
CA LYS A 323 -3.13 -10.57 9.06
C LYS A 323 -3.98 -11.60 9.81
N ILE A 324 -5.28 -11.57 9.54
CA ILE A 324 -6.19 -12.67 9.87
C ILE A 324 -5.83 -13.82 8.91
N LYS A 325 -5.31 -14.91 9.46
CA LYS A 325 -5.03 -16.13 8.67
C LYS A 325 -6.30 -16.97 8.54
N LYS A 326 -6.40 -17.68 7.41
CA LYS A 326 -7.41 -18.72 7.17
C LYS A 326 -7.38 -19.76 8.28
#